data_AF-A0A9D7W815-F1
#
_entry.id   AF-A0A9D7W815-F1
#
_cell.length_a   1.000
_cell.length_b   1.000
_cell.length_c   1.000
_cell.angle_alpha   90.00
_cell.angle_beta   90.00
_cell.angle_gamma   90.00
#
_symmetry.space_group_name_H-M   'P 1'
#
loop_
_entity.id
_entity.type
_entity.pdbx_description
1 polymer ?
#
loop_
_entity_poly.entity_id
_entity_poly.type
_entity_poly.pdbx_seq_one_letter_code
_entity_poly.pdbx_strand_id
1 'polypeptide(L)'
;MKLKMQIKPAMAVLIREPLFIFVLFSAVLYGIFLVQKPVPENTIIVTEPLLQEFYQYKRQSFGLPAIANKLEVMSTEERKGLIEDFIREEVLVREARRMGLDAGDFIIRQRLIQKLEFLADTQADIPKKAAALVSD
;
A
#
# COMPACT_ATOMS: atom_id res chain seq x y z
N MET A 1 -52.81 -33.96 14.56
CA MET A 1 -52.38 -32.74 15.27
C MET A 1 -51.35 -32.02 14.39
N LYS A 2 -51.76 -30.98 13.64
CA LYS A 2 -50.88 -30.29 12.68
C LYS A 2 -50.15 -29.16 13.38
N LEU A 3 -48.84 -29.30 13.59
CA LEU A 3 -47.98 -28.24 14.10
C LEU A 3 -47.72 -27.23 12.98
N LYS A 4 -48.50 -26.16 12.93
CA LYS A 4 -48.23 -25.01 12.05
C LYS A 4 -47.14 -24.16 12.72
N MET A 5 -45.91 -24.29 12.24
CA MET A 5 -44.83 -23.35 12.56
C MET A 5 -45.15 -22.02 11.85
N GLN A 6 -45.78 -21.10 12.58
CA GLN A 6 -46.12 -19.77 12.11
C GLN A 6 -44.85 -18.89 12.12
N ILE A 7 -44.20 -18.77 10.96
CA ILE A 7 -43.09 -17.83 10.78
C ILE A 7 -43.67 -16.51 10.25
N LYS A 8 -43.79 -15.51 11.15
CA LYS A 8 -43.69 -14.02 10.96
C LYS A 8 -44.49 -13.31 12.07
N PRO A 9 -43.93 -12.31 12.78
CA PRO A 9 -43.21 -11.15 12.24
C PRO A 9 -41.79 -10.96 12.81
N ALA A 10 -41.06 -12.03 13.13
CA ALA A 10 -39.67 -11.94 13.61
C ALA A 10 -38.70 -11.38 12.55
N MET A 11 -39.01 -11.53 11.26
CA MET A 11 -38.12 -11.13 10.16
C MET A 11 -37.91 -9.60 10.05
N ALA A 12 -38.92 -8.80 10.41
CA ALA A 12 -38.83 -7.34 10.35
C ALA A 12 -38.10 -6.75 11.56
N VAL A 13 -38.09 -7.47 12.69
CA VAL A 13 -37.35 -7.10 13.90
C VAL A 13 -35.87 -7.39 13.73
N LEU A 14 -35.52 -8.51 13.09
CA LEU A 14 -34.12 -8.90 12.85
C LEU A 14 -33.36 -7.90 11.97
N ILE A 15 -34.04 -7.29 10.98
CA ILE A 15 -33.46 -6.23 10.12
C ILE A 15 -33.22 -4.92 10.91
N ARG A 16 -33.85 -4.73 12.07
CA ARG A 16 -33.63 -3.56 12.93
C ARG A 16 -32.50 -3.75 13.94
N GLU A 17 -31.94 -4.96 14.05
CA GLU A 17 -30.80 -5.19 14.94
C GLU A 17 -29.50 -4.73 14.27
N PRO A 18 -28.72 -3.82 14.90
CA PRO A 18 -27.46 -3.33 14.35
C PRO A 18 -26.47 -4.45 14.03
N LEU A 19 -26.49 -5.53 14.83
CA LEU A 19 -25.63 -6.70 14.65
C LEU A 19 -25.91 -7.43 13.33
N PHE A 20 -27.19 -7.59 12.98
CA PHE A 20 -27.57 -8.26 11.74
C PHE A 20 -27.15 -7.46 10.51
N ILE A 21 -27.33 -6.13 10.54
CA ILE A 21 -26.87 -5.22 9.47
C ILE A 21 -25.36 -5.31 9.31
N PHE A 22 -24.61 -5.31 10.42
CA PHE A 22 -23.15 -5.44 10.40
C PHE A 22 -22.71 -6.76 9.76
N VAL A 23 -23.27 -7.89 10.20
CA VAL A 23 -22.93 -9.21 9.64
C VAL A 23 -23.28 -9.31 8.16
N LEU A 24 -24.45 -8.81 7.76
CA LEU A 24 -24.86 -8.80 6.36
C LEU A 24 -23.93 -7.93 5.52
N PHE A 25 -23.60 -6.73 6.00
CA PHE A 25 -22.68 -5.82 5.32
C PHE A 25 -21.26 -6.39 5.20
N SER A 26 -20.75 -7.00 6.27
CA SER A 26 -19.47 -7.71 6.25
C SER A 26 -19.48 -8.90 5.30
N ALA A 27 -20.57 -9.67 5.24
CA ALA A 27 -20.70 -10.78 4.30
C ALA A 27 -20.70 -10.30 2.85
N VAL A 28 -21.36 -9.18 2.57
CA VAL A 28 -21.34 -8.53 1.24
C VAL A 28 -19.94 -8.06 0.88
N LEU A 29 -19.26 -7.33 1.77
CA LEU A 29 -17.89 -6.88 1.54
C LEU A 29 -16.91 -8.05 1.37
N TYR A 30 -17.06 -9.10 2.16
CA TYR A 30 -16.24 -10.31 2.03
C TYR A 30 -16.50 -11.03 0.71
N GLY A 31 -17.76 -11.09 0.26
CA GLY A 31 -18.11 -11.59 -1.07
C GLY A 31 -17.42 -10.81 -2.19
N ILE A 32 -17.37 -9.47 -2.08
CA ILE A 32 -16.62 -8.63 -3.03
C ILE A 32 -15.13 -8.97 -2.98
N PHE A 33 -14.57 -9.14 -1.78
CA PHE A 33 -13.16 -9.51 -1.61
C PHE A 33 -12.83 -10.88 -2.22
N LEU A 34 -13.72 -11.86 -2.12
CA LEU A 34 -13.55 -13.20 -2.73
C LEU A 34 -13.51 -13.18 -4.26
N VAL A 35 -14.17 -12.20 -4.90
CA VAL A 35 -14.20 -12.06 -6.36
C VAL A 35 -13.03 -11.21 -6.87
N GLN A 36 -12.36 -10.46 -6.00
CA GLN A 36 -11.14 -9.75 -6.38
C GLN A 36 -10.04 -10.75 -6.72
N LYS A 37 -9.63 -10.76 -7.99
CA LYS A 37 -8.47 -11.52 -8.41
C LYS A 37 -7.23 -10.90 -7.76
N PRO A 38 -6.31 -11.71 -7.21
CA PRO A 38 -5.02 -11.18 -6.78
C PRO A 38 -4.34 -10.51 -7.98
N VAL A 39 -3.74 -9.34 -7.75
CA VAL A 39 -2.92 -8.69 -8.78
C VAL A 39 -1.79 -9.66 -9.13
N PRO A 40 -1.66 -10.10 -10.40
CA PRO A 40 -0.63 -11.04 -10.77
C PRO A 40 0.75 -10.46 -10.44
N GLU A 41 1.66 -11.29 -9.94
CA GLU A 41 3.02 -10.90 -9.56
C GLU A 41 3.80 -10.24 -10.71
N ASN A 42 3.43 -10.54 -11.96
CA ASN A 42 4.02 -9.99 -13.18
C ASN A 42 3.34 -8.71 -13.69
N THR A 43 2.44 -8.10 -12.90
CA THR A 43 1.80 -6.83 -13.26
C THR A 43 2.47 -5.67 -12.52
N ILE A 44 2.84 -4.63 -13.25
CA ILE A 44 3.38 -3.38 -12.70
C ILE A 44 2.32 -2.30 -12.92
N ILE A 45 1.73 -1.81 -11.84
CA ILE A 45 0.74 -0.73 -11.89
C ILE A 45 1.50 0.60 -11.81
N VAL A 46 1.56 1.32 -12.92
CA VAL A 46 2.18 2.64 -12.97
C VAL A 46 1.11 3.69 -12.69
N THR A 47 1.13 4.27 -11.50
CA THR A 47 0.25 5.40 -11.15
C THR A 47 0.99 6.72 -11.31
N GLU A 48 0.23 7.79 -11.53
CA GLU A 48 0.80 9.13 -11.71
C GLU A 48 1.57 9.63 -10.47
N PRO A 49 1.08 9.44 -9.23
CA PRO A 49 1.85 9.79 -8.02
C PRO A 49 3.16 9.01 -7.91
N LEU A 50 3.15 7.73 -8.28
CA LEU A 50 4.35 6.88 -8.25
C LEU A 50 5.40 7.35 -9.27
N LEU A 51 4.96 7.74 -10.47
CA LEU A 51 5.83 8.28 -11.51
C LEU A 51 6.41 9.64 -11.10
N GLN A 52 5.65 10.47 -10.39
CA GLN A 52 6.13 11.73 -9.81
C GLN A 52 7.22 11.50 -8.76
N GLU A 53 7.01 10.55 -7.84
CA GLU A 53 8.02 10.18 -6.83
C GLU A 53 9.29 9.66 -7.49
N PHE A 54 9.15 8.76 -8.46
CA PHE A 54 10.28 8.23 -9.23
C PHE A 54 11.07 9.34 -9.95
N TYR A 55 10.37 10.29 -10.58
CA TYR A 55 11.01 11.44 -11.22
C TYR A 55 11.77 12.31 -10.23
N GLN A 56 11.18 12.61 -9.06
CA GLN A 56 11.85 13.38 -8.01
C GLN A 56 13.10 12.69 -7.50
N TYR A 57 13.01 11.37 -7.26
CA TYR A 57 14.15 10.54 -6.86
C TYR A 57 15.28 10.59 -7.89
N LYS A 58 14.97 10.39 -9.18
CA LYS A 58 15.94 10.44 -10.29
C LYS A 58 16.62 11.80 -10.42
N ARG A 59 15.92 12.89 -10.09
CA ARG A 59 16.44 14.26 -10.15
C ARG A 59 17.05 14.72 -8.83
N GLN A 60 17.12 13.87 -7.80
CA GLN A 60 17.55 14.23 -6.44
C GLN A 60 16.84 15.48 -5.89
N SER A 61 15.64 15.75 -6.38
CA SER A 61 14.93 17.00 -6.13
C SER A 61 13.85 16.74 -5.08
N PHE A 62 14.26 16.65 -3.82
CA PHE A 62 13.35 16.45 -2.70
C PHE A 62 12.71 17.78 -2.31
N GLY A 63 11.37 17.86 -2.37
CA GLY A 63 10.62 18.95 -1.72
C GLY A 63 10.47 20.27 -2.49
N LEU A 64 10.76 20.32 -3.80
CA LEU A 64 10.40 21.49 -4.60
C LEU A 64 8.96 21.35 -5.14
N PRO A 65 7.97 22.13 -4.65
CA PRO A 65 6.61 22.14 -5.20
C PRO A 65 6.59 22.53 -6.69
N ALA A 66 7.65 23.19 -7.18
CA ALA A 66 7.85 23.54 -8.58
C ALA A 66 7.99 22.34 -9.54
N ILE A 67 8.07 21.10 -9.03
CA ILE A 67 8.20 19.87 -9.83
C ILE A 67 6.89 19.07 -9.89
N ALA A 68 5.92 19.35 -9.02
CA ALA A 68 4.65 18.61 -8.97
C ALA A 68 3.90 18.61 -10.33
N ASN A 69 4.04 19.70 -11.11
CA ASN A 69 3.39 19.84 -12.41
C ASN A 69 4.34 19.58 -13.60
N LYS A 70 5.59 19.12 -13.35
CA LYS A 70 6.55 18.88 -14.44
C LYS A 70 6.14 17.71 -15.33
N LEU A 71 5.42 16.73 -14.78
CA LEU A 71 4.85 15.61 -15.55
C LEU A 71 3.74 16.07 -16.51
N GLU A 72 3.00 17.12 -16.18
CA GLU A 72 1.93 17.65 -17.03
C GLU A 72 2.46 18.36 -18.28
N VAL A 73 3.63 18.98 -18.16
CA VAL A 73 4.31 19.71 -19.26
C VAL A 73 5.40 18.87 -19.96
N MET A 74 5.53 17.60 -19.60
CA MET A 74 6.50 16.68 -20.18
C MET A 74 6.02 16.22 -21.57
N SER A 75 6.94 16.13 -22.54
CA SER A 75 6.57 15.59 -23.85
C SER A 75 6.18 14.12 -23.75
N THR A 76 5.34 13.65 -24.68
CA THR A 76 4.88 12.25 -24.71
C THR A 76 6.04 11.25 -24.76
N GLU A 77 7.10 11.58 -25.49
CA GLU A 77 8.27 10.70 -25.63
C GLU A 77 9.12 10.67 -24.35
N GLU A 78 9.36 11.82 -23.72
CA GLU A 78 10.03 11.87 -22.41
C GLU A 78 9.24 11.09 -21.35
N ARG A 79 7.90 11.20 -21.35
CA ARG A 79 7.04 10.49 -20.41
C ARG A 79 7.07 8.98 -20.63
N LYS A 80 7.06 8.53 -21.88
CA LYS A 80 7.23 7.10 -22.21
C LYS A 80 8.59 6.57 -21.75
N GLY A 81 9.67 7.30 -22.01
CA GLY A 81 11.01 6.91 -21.54
C GLY A 81 11.08 6.78 -20.02
N LEU A 82 10.48 7.71 -19.29
CA LEU A 82 10.40 7.64 -17.83
C LEU A 82 9.62 6.42 -17.32
N ILE A 83 8.52 6.07 -18.00
CA ILE A 83 7.73 4.87 -17.68
C ILE A 83 8.53 3.60 -17.96
N GLU A 84 9.23 3.52 -19.09
CA GLU A 84 10.06 2.37 -19.45
C GLU A 84 11.21 2.17 -18.45
N ASP A 85 11.86 3.26 -18.03
CA ASP A 85 12.90 3.23 -16.99
C ASP A 85 12.34 2.73 -15.65
N PHE A 86 11.18 3.25 -15.25
CA PHE A 86 10.49 2.81 -14.03
C PHE A 86 10.18 1.30 -14.07
N ILE A 87 9.58 0.83 -15.18
CA ILE A 87 9.25 -0.58 -15.36
C ILE A 87 10.51 -1.44 -15.30
N ARG A 88 11.59 -1.03 -15.97
CA ARG A 88 12.86 -1.76 -15.97
C ARG A 88 13.43 -1.92 -14.56
N GLU A 89 13.44 -0.85 -13.77
CA GLU A 89 13.94 -0.91 -12.40
C GLU A 89 13.07 -1.80 -11.51
N GLU A 90 11.76 -1.70 -11.62
CA GLU A 90 10.83 -2.51 -10.84
C GLU A 90 11.00 -4.01 -11.17
N VAL A 91 11.18 -4.35 -12.44
CA VAL A 91 11.51 -5.73 -12.86
C VAL A 91 12.82 -6.20 -12.22
N LEU A 92 13.88 -5.39 -12.28
CA LEU A 92 15.18 -5.77 -11.70
C LEU A 92 15.11 -5.94 -10.18
N VAL A 93 14.37 -5.07 -9.47
CA VAL A 93 14.19 -5.19 -8.02
C VAL A 93 13.41 -6.46 -7.66
N ARG A 94 12.35 -6.79 -8.41
CA ARG A 94 11.58 -8.02 -8.19
C ARG A 94 12.45 -9.26 -8.42
N GLU A 95 13.25 -9.26 -9.48
CA GLU A 95 14.18 -10.35 -9.76
C GLU A 95 15.27 -10.47 -8.69
N ALA A 96 15.84 -9.36 -8.22
CA ALA A 96 16.82 -9.36 -7.14
C ALA A 96 16.24 -9.97 -5.84
N ARG A 97 15.00 -9.62 -5.49
CA ARG A 97 14.29 -10.20 -4.33
C ARG A 97 13.96 -11.68 -4.53
N ARG A 98 13.53 -12.08 -5.73
CA ARG A 98 13.29 -13.50 -6.07
C ARG A 98 14.56 -14.34 -5.93
N MET A 99 15.71 -13.75 -6.21
CA MET A 99 17.04 -14.34 -6.01
C MET A 99 17.57 -14.20 -4.58
N GLY A 100 16.86 -13.50 -3.69
CA GLY A 100 17.26 -13.28 -2.30
C GLY A 100 18.48 -12.37 -2.13
N LEU A 101 18.80 -11.51 -3.11
CA LEU A 101 19.98 -10.64 -3.09
C LEU A 101 19.88 -9.51 -2.07
N ASP A 102 18.70 -9.28 -1.49
CA ASP A 102 18.47 -8.31 -0.42
C ASP A 102 18.71 -8.89 0.98
N ALA A 103 18.73 -10.22 1.12
CA ALA A 103 18.91 -10.89 2.40
C ALA A 103 20.38 -10.87 2.85
N GLY A 104 20.61 -10.41 4.08
CA GLY A 104 21.97 -10.40 4.66
C GLY A 104 22.88 -9.28 4.16
N ASP A 105 22.41 -8.40 3.28
CA ASP A 105 23.20 -7.27 2.79
C ASP A 105 23.33 -6.16 3.85
N PHE A 106 24.57 -5.84 4.22
CA PHE A 106 24.88 -4.83 5.23
C PHE A 106 24.50 -3.41 4.79
N ILE A 107 24.64 -3.09 3.50
CA ILE A 107 24.29 -1.77 2.95
C ILE A 107 22.78 -1.55 3.02
N ILE A 108 21.99 -2.55 2.64
CA ILE A 108 20.53 -2.48 2.73
C ILE A 108 20.10 -2.30 4.19
N ARG A 109 20.69 -3.06 5.12
CA ARG A 109 20.45 -2.90 6.57
C ARG A 109 20.74 -1.47 7.02
N GLN A 110 21.90 -0.93 6.66
CA GLN A 110 22.28 0.43 7.07
C GLN A 110 21.36 1.50 6.46
N ARG A 111 20.91 1.32 5.21
CA ARG A 111 19.95 2.23 4.57
C ARG A 111 18.59 2.22 5.26
N LEU A 112 18.12 1.07 5.72
CA LEU A 112 16.87 0.97 6.49
C LEU A 112 16.98 1.70 7.83
N ILE A 113 18.10 1.54 8.52
CA ILE A 113 18.40 2.28 9.77
C ILE A 113 18.39 3.78 9.51
N GLN A 114 19.13 4.26 8.50
CA GLN A 114 19.16 5.68 8.14
C GLN A 114 17.77 6.25 7.82
N LYS A 115 16.93 5.49 7.09
CA LYS A 115 15.55 5.91 6.79
C LYS A 115 14.71 6.01 8.06
N LEU A 116 14.85 5.06 8.98
CA LEU A 116 14.14 5.07 10.26
C LEU A 116 14.59 6.24 11.15
N GLU A 117 15.90 6.50 11.22
CA GLU A 117 16.48 7.63 11.94
C GLU A 117 15.96 8.96 11.39
N PHE A 118 15.96 9.14 10.07
CA PHE A 118 15.40 10.34 9.43
C PHE A 118 13.92 10.55 9.80
N LEU A 119 13.10 9.49 9.74
CA LEU A 119 11.70 9.59 10.15
C LEU A 119 11.57 9.90 11.66
N ALA A 120 12.37 9.26 12.50
CA ALA A 120 12.38 9.52 13.94
C ALA A 120 12.79 10.96 14.29
N ASP A 121 13.75 11.53 13.56
CA ASP A 121 14.20 12.92 13.72
C ASP A 121 13.14 13.92 13.24
N THR A 122 12.43 13.61 12.15
CA THR A 122 11.33 14.47 11.66
C THR A 122 10.06 14.39 12.53
N GLN A 123 9.87 13.30 13.28
CA GLN A 123 8.68 13.06 14.11
C GLN A 123 8.90 13.26 15.62
N ALA A 124 10.15 13.35 16.08
CA ALA A 124 10.58 13.59 17.47
C ALA A 124 9.62 13.08 18.57
N ASP A 125 9.30 11.77 18.56
CA ASP A 125 8.67 11.10 19.72
C ASP A 125 9.03 9.59 19.86
N ILE A 126 9.82 9.04 18.93
CA ILE A 126 10.19 7.61 18.94
C ILE A 126 11.37 7.28 19.89
N PRO A 127 12.41 8.13 20.06
CA PRO A 127 13.55 7.81 20.94
C PRO A 127 13.14 7.51 22.40
N LYS A 128 12.09 8.17 22.89
CA LYS A 128 11.50 7.90 24.22
C LYS A 128 10.89 6.50 24.33
N LYS A 129 10.32 5.97 23.25
CA LYS A 129 9.60 4.69 23.24
C LYS A 129 10.53 3.51 23.00
N ALA A 130 11.60 3.68 22.22
CA ALA A 130 12.63 2.67 22.03
C ALA A 130 13.46 2.45 23.31
N ALA A 131 13.78 3.52 24.06
CA ALA A 131 14.44 3.41 25.36
C ALA A 131 13.56 2.70 26.43
N ALA A 132 12.24 2.82 26.32
CA ALA A 132 11.29 2.16 27.22
C ALA A 132 11.10 0.65 26.94
N LEU A 133 11.54 0.13 25.78
CA LEU A 133 11.43 -1.30 25.42
C LEU A 133 12.72 -2.09 25.71
N VAL A 134 13.78 -1.41 26.16
CA VAL A 134 15.06 -2.02 26.56
C VAL A 134 15.20 -2.01 28.11
N SER A 135 14.21 -1.46 28.83
CA SER A 135 14.24 -1.31 30.29
C SER A 135 13.35 -2.28 31.08
N ASP A 136 12.79 -3.31 30.44
CA ASP A 136 12.16 -4.47 31.10
C ASP A 136 12.98 -5.75 30.87
#